data_AF-V2XGW8-F1
#
_entry.id   AF-V2XGW8-F1
#
_cell.length_a   1.000
_cell.length_b   1.000
_cell.length_c   1.000
_cell.angle_alpha   90.00
_cell.angle_beta   90.00
_cell.angle_gamma   90.00
#
_symmetry.space_group_name_H-M   'P 1'
#
loop_
_entity.id
_entity.type
_entity.pdbx_description
1 polymer ?
#
loop_
_entity_poly.entity_id
_entity_poly.type
_entity_poly.pdbx_seq_one_letter_code
_entity_poly.pdbx_strand_id
1 'polypeptide(L)'
;MLDALLSREAANVAAAGDVGCFWEVFKVMLFTFFSSMHSKYGMYTLEFIATLELESSHELHEPTLHMMLVNLSGRPGAFSPCDLIQEYFNCLLEFIIEHKRKEFNHKFICQVIARNLHHLTHIKTDL
;
A
#
# COMPACT_ATOMS: atom_id res chain seq x y z
N MET A 1 -6.90 12.90 -18.75
CA MET A 1 -7.60 11.67 -19.23
C MET A 1 -6.70 10.45 -19.14
N LEU A 2 -5.44 10.54 -19.59
CA LEU A 2 -4.48 9.42 -19.47
C LEU A 2 -4.26 8.95 -18.02
N ASP A 3 -4.11 9.87 -17.07
CA ASP A 3 -3.89 9.52 -15.65
C ASP A 3 -5.05 8.71 -15.05
N ALA A 4 -6.29 9.03 -15.44
CA ALA A 4 -7.46 8.28 -15.00
C ALA A 4 -7.51 6.87 -15.60
N LEU A 5 -7.03 6.70 -16.83
CA LEU A 5 -6.91 5.38 -17.46
C LEU A 5 -5.81 4.55 -16.78
N LEU A 6 -4.65 5.14 -16.49
CA LEU A 6 -3.57 4.49 -15.75
C LEU A 6 -4.01 4.10 -14.34
N SER A 7 -4.70 4.99 -13.63
CA SER A 7 -5.26 4.72 -12.31
C SER A 7 -6.25 3.56 -12.33
N ARG A 8 -7.14 3.52 -13.32
CA ARG A 8 -8.08 2.40 -13.49
C ARG A 8 -7.35 1.09 -13.82
N GLU A 9 -6.33 1.15 -14.67
CA GLU A 9 -5.54 -0.03 -15.01
C GLU A 9 -4.82 -0.58 -13.78
N ALA A 10 -4.15 0.28 -13.01
CA ALA A 10 -3.52 -0.09 -11.75
C ALA A 10 -4.52 -0.76 -10.79
N ALA A 11 -5.74 -0.23 -10.67
CA ALA A 11 -6.77 -0.83 -9.84
C ALA A 11 -7.19 -2.24 -10.33
N ASN A 12 -7.35 -2.42 -11.64
CA ASN A 12 -7.74 -3.70 -12.23
C ASN A 12 -6.65 -4.76 -12.06
N VAL A 13 -5.40 -4.44 -12.39
CA VAL A 13 -4.27 -5.39 -12.28
C VAL A 13 -3.92 -5.66 -10.82
N ALA A 14 -4.07 -4.66 -9.94
CA ALA A 14 -3.97 -4.85 -8.50
C ALA A 14 -5.02 -5.85 -8.02
N ALA A 15 -6.29 -5.68 -8.37
CA ALA A 15 -7.36 -6.61 -7.97
C ALA A 15 -7.11 -8.04 -8.48
N ALA A 16 -6.53 -8.19 -9.68
CA ALA A 16 -6.13 -9.48 -10.24
C ALA A 16 -4.93 -10.11 -9.52
N GLY A 17 -4.17 -9.34 -8.73
CA GLY A 17 -2.93 -9.80 -8.10
C GLY A 17 -1.75 -9.90 -9.07
N ASP A 18 -1.84 -9.29 -10.25
CA ASP A 18 -0.76 -9.29 -11.23
C ASP A 18 0.25 -8.19 -10.90
N VAL A 19 1.22 -8.57 -10.06
CA VAL A 19 2.24 -7.68 -9.56
C VAL A 19 3.20 -7.17 -10.63
N GLY A 20 3.49 -7.99 -11.65
CA GLY A 20 4.38 -7.61 -12.74
C GLY A 20 3.74 -6.52 -13.59
N CYS A 21 2.47 -6.72 -13.98
CA CYS A 21 1.73 -5.70 -14.72
C CYS A 21 1.51 -4.43 -13.87
N PHE A 22 1.21 -4.60 -12.57
CA PHE A 22 1.09 -3.47 -11.64
C PHE A 22 2.38 -2.64 -11.59
N TRP A 23 3.55 -3.30 -11.54
CA TRP A 23 4.84 -2.62 -11.52
C TRP A 23 5.10 -1.79 -12.79
N GLU A 24 4.79 -2.33 -13.97
CA GLU A 24 4.93 -1.59 -15.22
C GLU A 24 4.01 -0.36 -15.27
N VAL A 25 2.75 -0.50 -14.82
CA VAL A 25 1.83 0.64 -14.71
C VAL A 25 2.37 1.68 -13.71
N PHE A 26 2.92 1.23 -12.58
CA PHE A 26 3.50 2.10 -11.55
C PHE A 26 4.71 2.90 -12.06
N LYS A 27 5.58 2.28 -12.88
CA LYS A 27 6.68 2.97 -13.56
C LYS A 27 6.18 4.07 -14.49
N VAL A 28 5.06 3.87 -15.19
CA VAL A 28 4.45 4.92 -16.03
C VAL A 28 3.80 6.02 -15.18
N MET A 29 3.20 5.68 -14.04
CA MET A 29 2.62 6.65 -13.11
C MET A 29 3.65 7.63 -12.54
N LEU A 30 4.94 7.31 -12.57
CA LEU A 30 6.04 8.23 -12.24
C LEU A 30 5.87 9.60 -12.90
N PHE A 31 5.54 9.61 -14.19
CA PHE A 31 5.37 10.85 -14.95
C PHE A 31 4.15 11.64 -14.49
N THR A 32 3.06 10.94 -14.16
CA THR A 32 1.87 11.55 -13.55
C THR A 32 2.21 12.18 -12.20
N PHE A 33 2.97 11.50 -11.33
CA PHE A 33 3.36 12.03 -10.02
C PHE A 33 4.28 13.25 -10.12
N PHE A 34 5.24 13.25 -11.05
CA PHE A 34 6.07 14.43 -11.32
C PHE A 34 5.27 15.62 -11.86
N SER A 35 4.20 15.36 -12.61
CA SER A 35 3.33 16.41 -13.13
C SER A 35 2.36 16.99 -12.09
N SER A 36 2.24 16.36 -10.92
CA SER A 36 1.32 16.79 -9.86
C SER A 36 1.85 18.01 -9.09
N MET A 37 0.97 18.67 -8.31
CA MET A 37 1.39 19.73 -7.37
C MET A 37 2.24 19.20 -6.20
N HIS A 38 2.43 17.89 -6.11
CA HIS A 38 3.14 17.20 -5.04
C HIS A 38 4.33 16.41 -5.59
N SER A 39 5.31 17.12 -6.15
CA SER A 39 6.52 16.54 -6.78
C SER A 39 7.32 15.57 -5.90
N LYS A 40 7.13 15.62 -4.57
CA LYS A 40 7.71 14.65 -3.62
C LYS A 40 7.32 13.21 -3.95
N TYR A 41 6.07 12.97 -4.36
CA TYR A 41 5.65 11.63 -4.75
C TYR A 41 6.39 11.13 -5.99
N GLY A 42 6.66 12.02 -6.96
CA GLY A 42 7.50 11.71 -8.11
C GLY A 42 8.92 11.32 -7.71
N MET A 43 9.52 12.07 -6.78
CA MET A 43 10.85 11.76 -6.25
C MET A 43 10.90 10.42 -5.51
N TYR A 44 9.96 10.17 -4.59
CA TYR A 44 9.91 8.88 -3.87
C TYR A 44 9.67 7.70 -4.81
N THR A 45 8.85 7.88 -5.84
CA THR A 45 8.61 6.85 -6.86
C THR A 45 9.87 6.60 -7.67
N LEU A 46 10.60 7.65 -8.07
CA LEU A 46 11.87 7.52 -8.79
C LEU A 46 12.92 6.80 -7.94
N GLU A 47 13.07 7.20 -6.68
CA GLU A 47 13.98 6.56 -5.72
C GLU A 47 13.64 5.07 -5.57
N PHE A 48 12.35 4.74 -5.39
CA PHE A 48 11.91 3.34 -5.29
C PHE A 48 12.23 2.53 -6.55
N ILE A 49 11.97 3.08 -7.74
CA ILE A 49 12.30 2.42 -9.02
C ILE A 49 13.81 2.23 -9.15
N ALA A 50 14.61 3.26 -8.87
CA ALA A 50 16.06 3.17 -8.97
C ALA A 50 16.63 2.14 -7.98
N THR A 51 16.16 2.16 -6.74
CA THR A 51 16.57 1.19 -5.72
C THR A 51 16.21 -0.23 -6.15
N LEU A 52 15.00 -0.47 -6.66
CA LEU A 52 14.57 -1.82 -7.03
C LEU A 52 15.25 -2.34 -8.31
N GLU A 53 15.36 -1.51 -9.36
CA GLU A 53 15.83 -1.91 -10.69
C GLU A 53 17.36 -1.85 -10.84
N LEU A 54 18.05 -0.98 -10.09
CA LEU A 54 19.47 -0.69 -10.31
C LEU A 54 20.36 -0.99 -9.10
N GLU A 55 19.84 -0.89 -7.87
CA GLU A 55 20.66 -0.98 -6.65
C GLU A 55 20.43 -2.27 -5.86
N SER A 56 19.24 -2.87 -5.98
CA SER A 56 18.86 -4.08 -5.27
C SER A 56 19.49 -5.33 -5.89
N SER A 57 19.77 -6.32 -5.04
CA SER A 57 20.17 -7.63 -5.56
C SER A 57 18.99 -8.31 -6.24
N HIS A 58 19.28 -9.22 -7.17
CA HIS A 58 18.24 -9.96 -7.90
C HIS A 58 17.35 -10.76 -6.93
N GLU A 59 17.88 -11.19 -5.80
CA GLU A 59 17.13 -11.90 -4.75
C GLU A 59 16.12 -11.02 -4.02
N LEU A 60 16.32 -9.70 -3.99
CA LEU A 60 15.40 -8.74 -3.37
C LEU A 60 14.32 -8.24 -4.34
N HIS A 61 14.51 -8.41 -5.64
CA HIS A 61 13.59 -7.91 -6.65
C HIS A 61 12.19 -8.54 -6.52
N GLU A 62 12.11 -9.87 -6.67
CA GLU A 62 10.83 -10.60 -6.63
C GLU A 62 10.09 -10.47 -5.29
N PRO A 63 10.74 -10.61 -4.12
CA PRO A 63 10.06 -10.40 -2.84
C PRO A 63 9.50 -8.98 -2.71
N THR A 64 10.26 -7.96 -3.14
CA THR A 64 9.82 -6.57 -3.05
C THR A 64 8.60 -6.32 -3.92
N LEU A 65 8.59 -6.84 -5.16
CA LEU A 65 7.42 -6.80 -6.02
C LEU A 65 6.24 -7.50 -5.33
N HIS A 66 6.40 -8.75 -4.90
CA HIS A 66 5.33 -9.50 -4.24
C HIS A 66 4.74 -8.82 -3.00
N MET A 67 5.51 -7.96 -2.32
CA MET A 67 5.01 -7.15 -1.20
C MET A 67 4.16 -5.95 -1.64
N MET A 68 4.20 -5.53 -2.91
CA MET A 68 3.42 -4.40 -3.41
C MET A 68 1.91 -4.67 -3.41
N LEU A 69 1.47 -5.92 -3.56
CA LEU A 69 0.05 -6.29 -3.55
C LEU A 69 -0.23 -7.31 -2.44
N VAL A 70 -1.24 -7.03 -1.61
CA VAL A 70 -1.64 -7.87 -0.49
C VAL A 70 -3.11 -8.26 -0.59
N ASN A 71 -3.44 -9.47 -0.13
CA ASN A 71 -4.82 -9.94 -0.05
C ASN A 71 -5.10 -10.49 1.35
N LEU A 72 -5.57 -9.62 2.23
CA LEU A 72 -5.86 -9.97 3.63
C LEU A 72 -7.09 -10.88 3.77
N SER A 73 -8.00 -10.85 2.80
CA SER A 73 -9.24 -11.63 2.83
C SER A 73 -9.07 -13.07 2.32
N GLY A 74 -8.00 -13.35 1.56
CA GLY A 74 -7.79 -14.60 0.84
C GLY A 74 -8.76 -14.86 -0.32
N ARG A 75 -9.65 -13.91 -0.67
CA ARG A 75 -10.64 -14.08 -1.74
C ARG A 75 -10.06 -13.68 -3.11
N PRO A 76 -10.36 -14.40 -4.20
CA PRO A 76 -9.97 -13.98 -5.54
C PRO A 76 -10.51 -12.58 -5.85
N GLY A 77 -9.70 -11.75 -6.53
CA GLY A 77 -10.11 -10.38 -6.89
C GLY A 77 -10.01 -9.34 -5.76
N ALA A 78 -9.54 -9.73 -4.56
CA ALA A 78 -9.47 -8.87 -3.38
C ALA A 78 -8.05 -8.44 -2.99
N PHE A 79 -7.13 -8.45 -3.96
CA PHE A 79 -5.81 -7.87 -3.78
C PHE A 79 -5.90 -6.34 -3.75
N SER A 80 -5.00 -5.71 -3.01
CA SER A 80 -4.90 -4.25 -2.89
C SER A 80 -3.44 -3.82 -2.76
N PRO A 81 -3.08 -2.62 -3.23
CA PRO A 81 -1.76 -2.07 -2.99
C PRO A 81 -1.43 -2.02 -1.49
N CYS A 82 -0.26 -2.52 -1.13
CA CYS A 82 0.18 -2.63 0.26
C CYS A 82 0.35 -1.27 0.92
N ASP A 83 0.79 -0.26 0.17
CA ASP A 83 0.90 1.13 0.65
C ASP A 83 -0.47 1.70 1.09
N LEU A 84 -1.52 1.46 0.30
CA LEU A 84 -2.89 1.89 0.60
C LEU A 84 -3.45 1.15 1.82
N ILE A 85 -3.14 -0.14 1.97
CA ILE A 85 -3.52 -0.90 3.15
C ILE A 85 -2.79 -0.40 4.39
N GLN A 86 -1.50 -0.07 4.28
CA GLN A 86 -0.73 0.51 5.37
C GLN A 86 -1.27 1.89 5.76
N GLU A 87 -1.60 2.73 4.79
CA GLU A 87 -2.20 4.05 5.04
C GLU A 87 -3.56 3.93 5.72
N TYR A 88 -4.41 3.01 5.24
CA TYR A 88 -5.68 2.71 5.89
C TYR A 88 -5.50 2.29 7.36
N PHE A 89 -4.50 1.45 7.67
CA PHE A 89 -4.18 1.07 9.04
C PHE A 89 -3.62 2.23 9.89
N ASN A 90 -2.84 3.13 9.30
CA ASN A 90 -2.36 4.33 9.98
C ASN A 90 -3.53 5.23 10.41
N CYS A 91 -4.47 5.51 9.49
CA CYS A 91 -5.66 6.30 9.80
C CYS A 91 -6.51 5.67 10.92
N LEU A 92 -6.66 4.34 10.91
CA LEU A 92 -7.38 3.63 11.97
C LEU A 92 -6.68 3.72 13.32
N LEU A 93 -5.35 3.63 13.33
CA LEU A 93 -4.57 3.78 14.56
C LEU A 93 -4.70 5.19 15.13
N GLU A 94 -4.55 6.21 14.30
CA GLU A 94 -4.77 7.61 14.68
C GLU A 94 -6.13 7.79 15.34
N PHE A 95 -7.19 7.31 14.69
CA PHE A 95 -8.54 7.38 15.24
C PHE A 95 -8.68 6.71 16.61
N ILE A 96 -8.10 5.52 16.80
CA ILE A 96 -8.14 4.78 18.08
C ILE A 96 -7.37 5.52 19.16
N ILE A 97 -6.19 6.04 18.82
CA ILE A 97 -5.29 6.75 19.75
C ILE A 97 -5.95 8.03 20.25
N GLU A 98 -6.54 8.82 19.34
CA GLU A 98 -7.30 10.02 19.67
C GLU A 98 -8.49 9.71 20.59
N HIS A 99 -9.29 8.69 20.25
CA HIS A 99 -10.46 8.30 21.06
C HIS A 99 -10.08 7.78 22.45
N LYS A 100 -8.97 7.05 22.57
CA LYS A 100 -8.51 6.48 23.84
C LYS A 100 -7.64 7.43 24.65
N ARG A 101 -7.29 8.61 24.11
CA ARG A 101 -6.36 9.58 24.71
C ARG A 101 -5.07 8.90 25.19
N LYS A 102 -4.54 8.02 24.34
CA LYS A 102 -3.27 7.31 24.58
C LYS A 102 -2.20 7.89 23.66
N GLU A 103 -0.95 7.55 23.95
CA GLU A 103 0.18 7.86 23.08
C GLU A 103 0.44 6.70 22.10
N PHE A 104 1.05 6.99 20.95
CA PHE A 104 1.45 5.98 19.95
C PHE A 104 2.38 4.90 20.51
N ASN A 105 3.22 5.26 21.48
CA ASN A 105 4.19 4.36 22.14
C ASN A 105 3.55 3.46 23.20
N HIS A 106 2.24 3.58 23.46
CA HIS A 106 1.59 2.84 24.53
C HIS A 106 1.64 1.35 24.23
N LYS A 107 2.25 0.57 25.13
CA LYS A 107 2.55 -0.86 24.94
C LYS A 107 1.38 -1.67 24.40
N PHE A 108 0.17 -1.44 24.91
CA PHE A 108 -1.04 -2.12 24.45
C PHE A 108 -1.42 -1.77 23.00
N ILE A 109 -1.23 -0.51 22.57
CA ILE A 109 -1.49 -0.09 21.19
C ILE A 109 -0.51 -0.78 20.25
N CYS A 110 0.80 -0.72 20.53
CA CYS A 110 1.81 -1.32 19.65
C CYS A 110 1.73 -2.85 19.60
N GLN A 111 1.55 -3.50 20.76
CA GLN A 111 1.70 -4.96 20.86
C GLN A 111 0.39 -5.71 20.61
N VAL A 112 -0.76 -5.06 20.80
CA VAL A 112 -2.08 -5.71 20.68
C VAL A 112 -2.90 -5.09 19.57
N ILE A 113 -3.17 -3.79 19.62
CA ILE A 113 -4.10 -3.16 18.65
C ILE A 113 -3.51 -3.15 17.25
N ALA A 114 -2.32 -2.57 17.06
CA ALA A 114 -1.72 -2.36 15.74
C ALA A 114 -1.54 -3.67 14.95
N ARG A 115 -1.18 -4.76 15.64
CA ARG A 115 -0.97 -6.08 15.03
C ARG A 115 -2.25 -6.78 14.60
N ASN A 116 -3.40 -6.33 15.12
CA ASN A 116 -4.70 -6.99 14.92
C ASN A 116 -5.73 -6.07 14.25
N LEU A 117 -5.33 -4.90 13.72
CA LEU A 117 -6.25 -3.91 13.14
C LEU A 117 -7.19 -4.52 12.11
N HIS A 118 -6.65 -5.32 11.19
CA HIS A 118 -7.46 -5.98 10.17
C HIS A 118 -8.59 -6.81 10.78
N HIS A 119 -8.32 -7.60 11.81
CA HIS A 119 -9.37 -8.40 12.45
C HIS A 119 -10.32 -7.54 13.28
N LEU A 120 -9.80 -6.54 13.99
CA LEU A 120 -10.59 -5.66 14.84
C LEU A 120 -11.64 -4.85 14.06
N THR A 121 -11.35 -4.45 12.83
CA THR A 121 -12.31 -3.72 11.99
C THR A 121 -13.45 -4.60 11.49
N HIS A 122 -13.21 -5.90 11.32
CA HIS A 122 -14.18 -6.86 10.83
C HIS A 122 -15.11 -7.43 11.91
N ILE A 123 -14.79 -7.27 13.19
CA ILE A 123 -15.62 -7.79 14.31
C ILE A 123 -17.09 -7.34 14.19
N LYS A 124 -17.36 -6.11 13.77
CA LYS A 124 -18.73 -5.59 13.65
C LYS A 124 -19.50 -6.13 12.45
N THR A 125 -18.81 -6.64 11.44
CA THR A 125 -19.39 -7.12 10.19
C THR A 125 -19.57 -8.64 10.22
N ASP A 126 -18.77 -9.33 11.03
CA ASP A 126 -18.79 -10.79 11.18
C ASP A 126 -19.68 -11.29 12.35
N LEU A 127 -20.23 -10.39 13.16
CA LEU A 127 -21.21 -10.64 14.22
C LEU A 127 -22.64 -10.41 13.72
#